data_AF-R5X5D1-F1
#
_entry.id   AF-R5X5D1-F1
#
_cell.length_a   1.000
_cell.length_b   1.000
_cell.length_c   1.000
_cell.angle_alpha   90.00
_cell.angle_beta   90.00
_cell.angle_gamma   90.00
#
_symmetry.space_group_name_H-M   'P 1'
#
loop_
_entity.id
_entity.type
_entity.pdbx_description
1 polymer ?
#
loop_
_entity_poly.entity_id
_entity_poly.type
_entity_poly.pdbx_seq_one_letter_code
_entity_poly.pdbx_strand_id
1 'polypeptide(L)' 'MMTEVSIEEMVEFIYDRCADDLTEEQIEMVLELQQEFLDSKGLIELEEDDLY' A
#
# COMPACT_ATOMS: atom_id res chain seq x y z
N MET A 1 6.07 -3.71 -18.91
CA MET A 1 6.74 -4.12 -17.65
C MET A 1 5.92 -3.48 -16.56
N MET A 2 5.22 -4.28 -15.75
CA MET A 2 4.64 -3.76 -14.51
C MET A 2 5.80 -3.60 -13.54
N THR A 3 5.88 -2.43 -12.92
CA THR A 3 6.82 -2.17 -11.84
C THR A 3 6.09 -2.58 -10.58
N GLU A 4 6.50 -3.68 -9.96
CA GLU A 4 6.07 -4.04 -8.62
C GLU A 4 6.65 -3.00 -7.65
N VAL A 5 5.79 -2.44 -6.80
CA VAL A 5 6.16 -1.50 -5.75
C VAL A 5 5.78 -2.17 -4.44
N SER A 6 6.71 -2.28 -3.50
CA SER A 6 6.40 -2.94 -2.22
C SER A 6 5.57 -2.03 -1.32
N ILE A 7 4.80 -2.62 -0.41
CA ILE A 7 4.08 -1.87 0.63
C ILE A 7 5.07 -1.05 1.47
N GLU A 8 6.24 -1.60 1.79
CA GLU A 8 7.30 -0.91 2.54
C GLU A 8 7.78 0.36 1.81
N GLU A 9 8.04 0.29 0.50
CA GLU A 9 8.42 1.45 -0.30
C GLU A 9 7.32 2.52 -0.33
N MET A 10 6.05 2.11 -0.33
CA MET A 10 4.91 3.03 -0.28
C MET A 10 4.79 3.70 1.10
N VAL A 11 4.99 2.94 2.18
CA VAL A 11 4.94 3.46 3.56
C VAL A 11 6.04 4.49 3.77
N GLU A 12 7.30 4.16 3.43
CA GLU A 12 8.43 5.09 3.53
C GLU A 12 8.19 6.37 2.72
N PHE A 13 7.71 6.24 1.47
CA PHE A 13 7.44 7.38 0.60
C PHE A 13 6.38 8.35 1.16
N ILE A 14 5.32 7.80 1.76
CA ILE A 14 4.25 8.59 2.38
C ILE A 14 4.73 9.21 3.68
N TYR A 15 5.40 8.43 4.53
CA TYR A 15 5.94 8.89 5.81
C TYR A 15 6.89 10.08 5.61
N ASP A 16 7.84 9.97 4.67
CA ASP A 16 8.79 11.03 4.30
C ASP A 16 8.10 12.33 3.85
N ARG A 17 6.95 12.23 3.19
CA ARG A 17 6.20 13.39 2.67
C ARG A 17 5.22 13.99 3.67
N CYS A 18 4.72 13.18 4.58
CA CYS A 18 3.78 13.59 5.62
C CYS A 18 4.49 14.08 6.89
N ALA A 19 5.82 13.95 6.98
CA ALA A 19 6.66 14.61 7.98
C ALA A 19 6.12 14.50 9.41
N ASP A 20 5.89 13.27 9.86
CA ASP A 20 5.36 12.90 11.19
C ASP A 20 3.88 13.26 11.47
N ASP A 21 3.14 13.85 10.52
CA ASP A 21 1.69 14.06 10.67
C ASP A 21 0.91 12.73 10.71
N LEU A 22 1.51 11.66 10.19
CA LEU A 22 1.01 10.29 10.18
C LEU A 22 2.10 9.35 10.68
N THR A 23 1.74 8.40 11.54
CA THR A 23 2.65 7.30 11.91
C THR A 23 2.69 6.25 10.80
N GLU A 24 3.78 5.46 10.74
CA GLU A 24 3.87 4.31 9.83
C GLU A 24 2.67 3.37 9.96
N GLU A 25 2.27 3.02 11.19
CA GLU A 25 1.06 2.20 11.46
C GLU A 25 -0.23 2.81 10.88
N GLN A 26 -0.37 4.14 10.91
CA GLN A 26 -1.55 4.81 10.32
C GLN A 26 -1.52 4.75 8.79
N ILE A 27 -0.34 4.81 8.19
CA ILE A 27 -0.16 4.71 6.74
C ILE A 27 -0.47 3.29 6.28
N GLU A 28 0.06 2.27 6.96
CA GLU A 28 -0.23 0.86 6.68
C GLU A 28 -1.73 0.58 6.71
N MET A 29 -2.42 0.99 7.77
CA MET A 29 -3.87 0.84 7.90
C MET A 29 -4.64 1.50 6.75
N VAL A 30 -4.20 2.68 6.28
CA VAL A 30 -4.83 3.35 5.14
C VAL A 30 -4.61 2.58 3.84
N LEU A 31 -3.42 2.02 3.63
CA LEU A 31 -3.12 1.20 2.46
C LEU A 31 -3.94 -0.10 2.42
N GLU A 32 -4.10 -0.77 3.57
CA GLU A 32 -4.98 -1.95 3.70
C GLU A 32 -6.43 -1.60 3.35
N LEU A 33 -6.97 -0.51 3.92
CA LEU A 33 -8.34 -0.06 3.61
C LEU A 33 -8.53 0.34 2.15
N GLN A 34 -7.50 0.91 1.52
CA GLN A 34 -7.50 1.19 0.08
C GLN A 34 -7.58 -0.10 -0.72
N GLN A 35 -6.81 -1.12 -0.34
CA GLN A 35 -6.84 -2.42 -1.01
C GLN A 35 -8.21 -3.09 -0.87
N GLU A 36 -8.74 -3.18 0.35
CA GLU A 36 -10.09 -3.73 0.60
C GLU A 36 -11.16 -3.01 -0.23
N PHE A 37 -11.06 -1.68 -0.34
CA PHE A 37 -11.97 -0.90 -1.16
C PHE A 37 -11.84 -1.25 -2.64
N LEU A 38 -10.62 -1.36 -3.18
CA LEU A 38 -10.36 -1.68 -4.59
C LEU A 38 -10.85 -3.10 -4.94
N ASP A 39 -10.60 -4.06 -4.06
CA ASP A 39 -11.08 -5.45 -4.16
C ASP A 39 -12.61 -5.49 -4.16
N SER A 40 -13.25 -4.71 -3.27
CA SER A 40 -14.71 -4.64 -3.19
C SER A 40 -15.38 -4.11 -4.47
N LYS A 41 -14.63 -3.40 -5.32
CA LYS A 41 -15.10 -2.89 -6.60
C LYS A 41 -14.74 -3.78 -7.78
N GLY A 42 -13.93 -4.83 -7.57
CA GLY A 42 -13.41 -5.67 -8.64
C GLY A 42 -12.58 -4.88 -9.65
N LEU A 43 -11.91 -3.82 -9.20
CA LEU A 43 -11.20 -2.88 -10.07
C LEU A 43 -9.70 -3.17 -10.19
N ILE A 44 -9.09 -3.92 -9.27
CA ILE A 44 -7.66 -4.27 -9.28
C ILE A 44 -7.47 -5.65 -8.61
N GLU A 45 -6.87 -6.62 -9.32
CA GLU A 45 -6.17 -7.75 -8.68
C GLU A 45 -4.73 -7.25 -8.46
N LEU A 46 -4.32 -7.05 -7.20
CA LEU A 46 -2.89 -7.03 -6.89
C LEU A 46 -2.42 -8.48 -6.93
N GLU A 47 -1.47 -8.81 -7.80
CA GLU A 47 -0.84 -10.13 -7.75
C GLU A 47 -0.13 -10.23 -6.39
N GLU A 48 -0.63 -11.10 -5.50
CA GLU A 48 0.11 -11.53 -4.32
C GLU A 48 1.40 -12.19 -4.82
N ASP A 49 2.55 -11.68 -4.41
CA ASP A 49 3.83 -12.33 -4.68
C ASP A 49 3.77 -13.77 -4.11
N ASP A 50 3.71 -14.77 -4.99
CA ASP A 50 3.97 -16.17 -4.67
C ASP A 50 5.44 -16.29 -4.21
N LEU A 51 5.71 -15.91 -2.95
CA LEU A 51 6.96 -16.14 -2.25
C LEU A 51 7.16 -17.66 -2.08
N TYR A 52 7.92 -18.25 -3.02
CA TYR A 52 8.42 -19.63 -2.99
C TYR A 52 9.38 -19.92 -1.83
#